data_AF-A0AAV1T859-F1
#
_entry.id   AF-A0AAV1T859-F1
#
_cell.length_a   1.000
_cell.length_b   1.000
_cell.length_c   1.000
_cell.angle_alpha   90.00
_cell.angle_beta   90.00
_cell.angle_gamma   90.00
#
_symmetry.space_group_name_H-M   'P 1'
#
loop_
_entity.id
_entity.type
_entity.pdbx_description
1 polymer ?
#
loop_
_entity_poly.entity_id
_entity_poly.type
_entity_poly.pdbx_seq_one_letter_code
_entity_poly.pdbx_strand_id
1 'polypeptide(L)'
;MSSFFSVGGVMSFVWFFEIGLGPIPWLIASEMFPPKSRTAATSIATMVNWLGLFIIGIVFPTMQRALGNFIYVPFAITLSLTLAFSLKFVPETKGKTLDEIQQEVNHH
;
A
#
# COMPACT_ATOMS: atom_id res chain seq x y z
N MET A 1 26.46 14.93 -12.15
CA MET A 1 26.34 14.62 -10.70
C MET A 1 24.89 14.56 -10.22
N SER A 2 24.03 15.54 -10.56
CA SER A 2 22.59 15.53 -10.19
C SER A 2 21.81 14.26 -10.59
N SER A 3 22.11 13.67 -11.75
CA SER A 3 21.43 12.46 -12.22
C SER A 3 21.68 11.23 -11.34
N PHE A 4 22.90 11.05 -10.80
CA PHE A 4 23.22 9.91 -9.93
C PHE A 4 22.49 9.96 -8.59
N PHE A 5 22.31 11.15 -8.00
CA PHE A 5 21.52 11.32 -6.78
C PHE A 5 20.04 11.02 -7.02
N SER A 6 19.49 11.45 -8.16
CA SER A 6 18.11 11.14 -8.55
C SER A 6 17.89 9.63 -8.73
N VAL A 7 18.79 8.97 -9.48
CA VAL A 7 18.74 7.52 -9.66
C VAL A 7 18.86 6.79 -8.32
N GLY A 8 19.82 7.18 -7.47
CA GLY A 8 19.96 6.60 -6.14
C GLY A 8 18.69 6.73 -5.30
N GLY A 9 18.07 7.91 -5.29
CA GLY A 9 16.82 8.15 -4.56
C GLY A 9 15.66 7.28 -5.04
N VAL A 10 15.47 7.17 -6.37
CA VAL A 10 14.42 6.30 -6.94
C VAL A 10 14.69 4.83 -6.62
N MET A 11 15.93 4.37 -6.73
CA MET A 11 16.29 2.98 -6.41
C MET A 11 16.04 2.66 -4.93
N SER A 12 16.42 3.57 -4.01
CA SER A 12 16.11 3.41 -2.60
C SER A 12 14.61 3.35 -2.34
N PHE A 13 13.83 4.23 -2.97
CA PHE A 13 12.37 4.20 -2.86
C PHE A 13 11.79 2.85 -3.30
N VAL A 14 12.21 2.34 -4.46
CA VAL A 14 11.77 1.02 -4.96
C VAL A 14 12.16 -0.09 -4.00
N TRP A 15 13.39 -0.09 -3.47
CA TRP A 15 13.84 -1.09 -2.50
C TRP A 15 12.96 -1.14 -1.25
N PHE A 16 12.66 0.02 -0.64
CA PHE A 16 11.79 0.07 0.54
C PHE A 16 10.35 -0.33 0.21
N PHE A 17 9.85 0.02 -0.98
CA PHE A 17 8.54 -0.40 -1.44
C PHE A 17 8.44 -1.93 -1.53
N GLU A 18 9.41 -2.59 -2.16
CA GLU A 18 9.41 -4.05 -2.36
C GLU A 18 9.57 -4.85 -1.06
N ILE A 19 10.17 -4.28 -0.01
CA ILE A 19 10.27 -4.96 1.30
C ILE A 19 8.92 -4.98 2.02
N GLY A 20 8.04 -4.00 1.76
CA GLY A 20 6.78 -3.83 2.47
C GLY A 20 5.58 -3.78 1.55
N LEU A 21 5.25 -2.58 1.08
CA LEU A 21 3.99 -2.31 0.35
C LEU A 21 3.86 -3.03 -0.99
N GLY A 22 4.96 -3.52 -1.57
CA GLY A 22 4.94 -4.36 -2.77
C GLY A 22 4.22 -5.69 -2.54
N PRO A 23 4.78 -6.60 -1.72
CA PRO A 23 4.20 -7.93 -1.52
C PRO A 23 3.14 -8.02 -0.40
N ILE A 24 3.29 -7.24 0.68
CA ILE A 24 2.52 -7.46 1.92
C ILE A 24 1.00 -7.29 1.74
N PRO A 25 0.47 -6.27 1.03
CA PRO A 25 -0.97 -6.13 0.85
C PRO A 25 -1.62 -7.33 0.14
N TRP A 26 -0.90 -7.96 -0.78
CA TRP A 26 -1.37 -9.17 -1.48
C TRP A 26 -1.35 -10.40 -0.58
N LEU A 27 -0.31 -10.50 0.27
CA LEU A 27 -0.18 -11.59 1.24
C LEU A 27 -1.29 -11.53 2.30
N ILE A 28 -1.44 -10.38 2.95
CA ILE A 28 -2.41 -10.16 4.03
C ILE A 28 -3.85 -10.41 3.56
N ALA A 29 -4.19 -10.05 2.31
CA ALA A 29 -5.51 -10.35 1.75
C ALA A 29 -5.82 -11.86 1.70
N SER A 30 -4.80 -12.72 1.61
CA SER A 30 -4.97 -14.17 1.66
C SER A 30 -4.97 -14.73 3.10
N GLU A 31 -4.29 -14.07 4.02
CA GLU A 31 -4.11 -14.51 5.41
C GLU A 31 -5.23 -14.05 6.35
N MET A 32 -5.84 -12.89 6.10
CA MET A 32 -6.90 -12.35 6.96
C MET A 32 -8.28 -12.95 6.70
N PHE A 33 -8.53 -13.48 5.50
CA PHE A 33 -9.88 -13.90 5.11
C PHE A 33 -10.02 -15.43 5.07
N PRO A 34 -11.13 -15.98 5.61
CA PRO A 34 -11.42 -17.40 5.50
C PRO A 34 -11.66 -17.79 4.03
N PRO A 35 -11.42 -19.05 3.64
CA PRO A 35 -11.47 -19.48 2.24
C PRO A 35 -12.78 -19.14 1.51
N LYS A 36 -13.91 -19.11 2.22
CA LYS A 36 -15.24 -18.81 1.65
C LYS A 36 -15.39 -17.36 1.18
N SER A 37 -14.76 -16.39 1.86
CA SER A 37 -14.89 -14.96 1.54
C SER A 37 -13.64 -14.38 0.88
N ARG A 38 -12.51 -15.08 0.95
CA ARG A 38 -11.22 -14.65 0.40
C ARG A 38 -11.30 -14.19 -1.05
N THR A 39 -11.90 -14.99 -1.94
CA THR A 39 -12.01 -14.63 -3.36
C THR A 39 -12.75 -13.31 -3.58
N ALA A 40 -13.83 -13.07 -2.83
CA ALA A 40 -14.59 -11.82 -2.93
C ALA A 40 -13.78 -10.64 -2.37
N ALA A 41 -13.16 -10.80 -1.20
CA ALA A 41 -12.33 -9.77 -0.58
C ALA A 41 -11.13 -9.39 -1.47
N THR A 42 -10.38 -10.37 -1.97
CA THR A 42 -9.25 -10.15 -2.87
C THR A 42 -9.69 -9.50 -4.19
N SER A 43 -10.86 -9.87 -4.74
CA SER A 43 -11.39 -9.25 -5.96
C SER A 43 -11.69 -7.76 -5.76
N ILE A 44 -12.33 -7.41 -4.64
CA ILE A 44 -12.61 -6.01 -4.29
C ILE A 44 -11.30 -5.23 -4.08
N ALA A 45 -10.37 -5.79 -3.31
CA ALA A 45 -9.06 -5.16 -3.08
C ALA A 45 -8.30 -4.91 -4.39
N THR A 46 -8.33 -5.90 -5.29
CA THR A 46 -7.73 -5.80 -6.63
C THR A 46 -8.40 -4.72 -7.46
N MET A 47 -9.73 -4.68 -7.49
CA MET A 47 -10.48 -3.65 -8.20
C MET A 47 -10.13 -2.24 -7.69
N VAL A 48 -10.09 -2.05 -6.36
CA VAL A 48 -9.71 -0.77 -5.74
C VAL A 48 -8.27 -0.39 -6.10
N ASN A 49 -7.34 -1.35 -6.10
CA ASN A 49 -5.95 -1.14 -6.51
C ASN A 49 -5.86 -0.63 -7.96
N TRP A 50 -6.49 -1.34 -8.90
CA TRP A 50 -6.44 -0.96 -10.32
C TRP A 50 -7.16 0.37 -10.60
N LEU A 51 -8.28 0.64 -9.91
CA LEU A 51 -8.97 1.91 -10.01
C LEU A 51 -8.09 3.06 -9.49
N GLY A 52 -7.40 2.85 -8.37
CA GLY A 52 -6.45 3.83 -7.83
C GLY A 52 -5.30 4.12 -8.80
N LEU A 53 -4.71 3.08 -9.39
CA LEU A 53 -3.67 3.22 -10.41
C LEU A 53 -4.17 3.98 -11.64
N PHE A 54 -5.39 3.70 -12.10
CA PHE A 54 -6.01 4.41 -13.22
C PHE A 54 -6.23 5.90 -12.92
N ILE A 55 -6.80 6.22 -11.75
CA ILE A 55 -7.02 7.61 -11.31
C ILE A 55 -5.69 8.35 -11.22
N ILE A 56 -4.68 7.76 -10.58
CA ILE A 56 -3.34 8.38 -10.48
C ILE A 56 -2.75 8.58 -11.87
N GLY A 57 -2.86 7.60 -12.78
CA GLY A 57 -2.37 7.71 -14.15
C GLY A 57 -2.94 8.90 -14.93
N ILE A 58 -4.23 9.21 -14.73
CA ILE A 58 -4.90 10.36 -15.37
C ILE A 58 -4.56 11.67 -14.67
N VAL A 59 -4.56 11.68 -13.34
CA VAL A 59 -4.44 12.91 -12.54
C VAL A 59 -2.99 13.39 -12.43
N PHE A 60 -2.02 12.46 -12.44
CA PHE A 60 -0.61 12.77 -12.21
C PHE A 60 -0.05 13.86 -13.13
N PRO A 61 -0.26 13.85 -14.47
CA PRO A 61 0.27 14.91 -15.34
C PRO A 61 -0.28 16.30 -15.02
N THR A 62 -1.55 16.39 -14.60
CA THR A 62 -2.17 17.65 -14.21
C THR A 62 -1.65 18.10 -12.84
N MET A 63 -1.53 17.19 -11.89
CA MET A 63 -0.95 17.46 -10.58
C MET A 63 0.52 17.89 -10.69
N GLN A 64 1.29 17.27 -11.58
CA GLN A 64 2.69 17.61 -11.86
C GLN A 64 2.83 19.03 -12.40
N ARG A 65 1.93 19.46 -13.30
CA ARG A 65 1.92 20.84 -13.80
C ARG A 65 1.59 21.86 -12.71
N ALA A 66 0.72 21.50 -11.76
CA ALA A 66 0.30 22.39 -10.68
C ALA A 66 1.33 22.49 -9.55
N LEU A 67 1.96 21.37 -9.16
CA LEU A 67 2.84 21.30 -7.99
C LEU A 67 4.33 21.37 -8.33
N GLY A 68 4.72 21.11 -9.58
CA GLY A 68 6.11 21.12 -10.04
C GLY A 68 7.01 20.24 -9.15
N ASN A 69 8.02 20.85 -8.53
CA ASN A 69 8.99 20.15 -7.68
C ASN A 69 8.36 19.53 -6.41
N PHE A 70 7.15 19.94 -6.02
CA PHE A 70 6.46 19.45 -4.83
C PHE A 70 5.52 18.27 -5.11
N ILE A 71 5.53 17.71 -6.34
CA ILE A 71 4.62 16.63 -6.76
C ILE A 71 4.64 15.38 -5.87
N TYR A 72 5.76 15.10 -5.21
CA TYR A 72 5.87 13.94 -4.33
C TYR A 72 5.31 14.19 -2.92
N VAL A 73 5.02 15.44 -2.53
CA VAL A 73 4.48 15.78 -1.20
C VAL A 73 3.12 15.13 -0.94
N PRO A 74 2.12 15.19 -1.86
CA PRO A 74 0.87 14.45 -1.69
C PRO A 74 1.07 12.95 -1.47
N PHE A 75 2.00 12.32 -2.21
CA PHE A 75 2.29 10.90 -2.06
C PHE A 75 2.96 10.58 -0.71
N ALA A 76 3.85 11.45 -0.23
CA ALA A 76 4.46 11.30 1.10
C ALA A 76 3.42 11.41 2.23
N ILE A 77 2.43 12.29 2.09
CA ILE A 77 1.29 12.39 3.02
C ILE A 77 0.50 11.08 2.99
N THR A 78 0.14 10.59 1.81
CA THR A 78 -0.58 9.31 1.68
C THR A 78 0.20 8.14 2.28
N LEU A 79 1.51 8.04 2.05
CA LEU A 79 2.36 7.01 2.66
C LEU A 79 2.38 7.12 4.19
N SER A 80 2.40 8.34 4.73
CA SER A 80 2.36 8.56 6.18
C SER A 80 1.01 8.14 6.79
N LEU A 81 -0.10 8.43 6.09
CA LEU A 81 -1.43 7.98 6.48
C LEU A 81 -1.56 6.45 6.39
N THR A 82 -1.02 5.83 5.34
CA THR A 82 -0.97 4.37 5.20
C THR A 82 -0.16 3.74 6.33
N LEU A 83 0.99 4.32 6.69
CA LEU A 83 1.78 3.84 7.83
C LEU A 83 0.98 3.92 9.14
N ALA A 84 0.35 5.06 9.42
CA ALA A 84 -0.48 5.23 10.61
C ALA A 84 -1.68 4.26 10.64
N PHE A 85 -2.31 4.05 9.48
CA PHE A 85 -3.38 3.08 9.33
C PHE A 85 -2.89 1.66 9.60
N SER A 86 -1.78 1.25 8.98
CA SER A 86 -1.20 -0.08 9.16
C SER A 86 -0.84 -0.36 10.62
N LEU A 87 -0.18 0.59 11.29
CA LEU A 87 0.20 0.44 12.70
C LEU A 87 -0.99 0.31 13.65
N LYS A 88 -2.15 0.88 13.30
CA LYS A 88 -3.33 0.91 14.17
C LYS A 88 -4.35 -0.18 13.86
N PHE A 89 -4.56 -0.49 12.58
CA PHE A 89 -5.71 -1.29 12.13
C PHE A 89 -5.33 -2.61 11.45
N VAL A 90 -4.08 -2.77 11.01
CA VAL A 90 -3.66 -4.01 10.35
C VAL A 90 -3.03 -4.93 11.39
N PRO A 91 -3.63 -6.10 11.68
CA PRO A 91 -3.07 -7.04 12.65
C PRO A 91 -1.81 -7.71 12.10
N GLU A 92 -0.93 -8.17 12.98
CA GLU A 92 0.18 -9.04 12.61
C GLU A 92 -0.36 -10.44 12.29
N THR A 93 -0.14 -10.94 11.08
CA THR A 93 -0.65 -12.24 10.60
C THR A 93 0.39 -13.35 10.69
N LYS A 94 1.67 -13.02 10.84
CA LYS A 94 2.77 -13.99 10.79
C LYS A 94 2.70 -15.00 11.92
N GLY A 95 2.63 -16.27 11.54
CA GLY A 95 2.66 -17.40 12.49
C GLY A 95 1.37 -17.56 13.30
N LYS A 96 0.29 -16.85 12.94
CA LYS A 96 -1.02 -16.95 13.59
C LYS A 96 -2.01 -17.75 12.75
N THR A 97 -2.96 -18.36 13.44
CA THR A 97 -4.14 -18.97 12.84
C THR A 97 -5.16 -17.92 12.45
N LEU A 98 -6.07 -18.27 11.53
CA LEU A 98 -7.17 -17.39 11.13
C LEU A 98 -8.04 -16.95 12.30
N ASP A 99 -8.25 -17.84 13.29
CA ASP A 99 -9.08 -17.55 14.45
C ASP A 99 -8.42 -16.51 15.37
N GLU A 100 -7.10 -16.62 15.59
CA GLU A 100 -6.32 -15.63 16.35
C GLU A 100 -6.33 -14.26 15.65
N ILE A 101 -6.15 -14.22 14.33
CA ILE A 101 -6.22 -12.98 13.54
C ILE A 101 -7.61 -12.35 13.66
N GLN A 102 -8.68 -13.15 13.56
CA GLN A 102 -10.05 -12.64 13.64
C GLN A 102 -10.38 -12.10 15.04
N GLN A 103 -9.84 -12.72 16.10
CA GLN A 103 -9.98 -12.20 17.47
C GLN A 103 -9.30 -10.84 17.62
N GLU A 104 -8.07 -10.68 17.11
CA GLU A 104 -7.37 -9.38 17.15
C GLU A 104 -8.13 -8.29 16.39
N VAL A 105 -8.66 -8.60 15.20
CA VAL A 105 -9.47 -7.66 14.42
C VAL A 105 -10.76 -7.26 15.15
N ASN A 106 -11.39 -8.20 15.86
CA ASN A 106 -12.66 -7.96 16.56
C ASN A 106 -12.48 -7.26 17.93
N HIS A 107 -11.27 -7.21 18.47
CA HIS A 107 -10.94 -6.58 19.75
C HIS A 107 -10.43 -5.13 19.62
N HIS A 108 -10.18 -4.66 18.39
CA HIS A 108 -9.88 -3.26 18.07
C HIS A 108 -11.15 -2.44 17.83
#